data_AF-A0A5R9LFE5-F1
#
_entry.id   AF-A0A5R9LFE5-F1
#
_cell.length_a   1.000
_cell.length_b   1.000
_cell.length_c   1.000
_cell.angle_alpha   90.00
_cell.angle_beta   90.00
_cell.angle_gamma   90.00
#
_symmetry.space_group_name_H-M   'P 1'
#
loop_
_entity.id
_entity.type
_entity.pdbx_description
1 polymer ?
#
loop_
_entity_poly.entity_id
_entity_poly.type
_entity_poly.pdbx_seq_one_letter_code
_entity_poly.pdbx_strand_id
1 'polypeptide(L)'
;MNDTAMIAIYISMGSLIISLLGLANTIIQGKINRRNERLKVYDKIFHEVCEILLYDYNRNSQKKYTSHDKLMEQAVNQYANLHWVEQMYGPAHYEGTNFDTDEERMKFHHSVVEEFRKHQKTILSDFSLIKQSPVFHLDEELFRERFYRIMQYIKDNLSFFSPQVRKFWEETTLVSPDKIKCEYVSLLRVNEISCEPVEEEINDPYLNVLLMVRKEFREMNDAPMDKIKNKIFRMQSTFHKMLRKR
;
A
#
# COMPACT_ATOMS: atom_id res chain seq x y z
N MET A 1 -31.33 -61.43 21.90
CA MET A 1 -31.35 -60.12 22.60
C MET A 1 -30.08 -59.29 22.40
N ASN A 2 -28.98 -59.81 21.81
CA ASN A 2 -27.74 -59.03 21.59
C ASN A 2 -27.70 -58.20 20.29
N ASP A 3 -28.40 -58.61 19.23
CA ASP A 3 -28.29 -57.95 17.92
C ASP A 3 -28.93 -56.56 17.88
N THR A 4 -30.07 -56.38 18.55
CA THR A 4 -30.75 -55.09 18.65
C THR A 4 -29.97 -54.07 19.48
N ALA A 5 -29.25 -54.52 20.51
CA ALA A 5 -28.37 -53.67 21.31
C ALA A 5 -27.12 -53.23 20.53
N MET A 6 -26.49 -54.12 19.75
CA MET A 6 -25.40 -53.77 18.84
C MET A 6 -25.86 -52.75 17.80
N ILE A 7 -27.00 -52.98 17.14
CA ILE A 7 -27.55 -52.06 16.14
C ILE A 7 -27.82 -50.67 16.75
N ALA A 8 -28.38 -50.61 17.96
CA ALA A 8 -28.60 -49.34 18.67
C ALA A 8 -27.29 -48.59 19.00
N ILE A 9 -26.23 -49.32 19.40
CA ILE A 9 -24.90 -48.74 19.65
C ILE A 9 -24.29 -48.21 18.34
N TYR A 10 -24.40 -48.93 17.23
CA TYR A 10 -23.93 -48.46 15.91
C TYR A 10 -24.67 -47.21 15.43
N ILE A 11 -26.00 -47.16 15.59
CA ILE A 11 -26.80 -45.98 15.24
C ILE A 11 -26.42 -44.79 16.14
N SER A 12 -26.24 -45.02 17.44
CA SER A 12 -25.82 -43.99 18.39
C SER A 12 -24.42 -43.43 18.05
N MET A 13 -23.43 -44.29 17.78
CA MET A 13 -22.10 -43.86 17.34
C MET A 13 -22.15 -43.15 15.99
N GLY A 14 -22.95 -43.64 15.03
CA GLY A 14 -23.14 -42.97 13.74
C GLY A 14 -23.72 -41.58 13.88
N SER A 15 -24.73 -41.41 14.75
CA SER A 15 -25.34 -40.10 15.04
C SER A 15 -24.36 -39.12 15.71
N LEU A 16 -23.49 -39.64 16.57
CA LEU A 16 -22.45 -38.85 17.25
C LEU A 16 -21.38 -38.38 16.24
N ILE A 17 -20.93 -39.25 15.34
CA ILE A 17 -19.96 -38.91 14.28
C ILE A 17 -20.55 -37.85 13.35
N ILE A 18 -21.80 -38.00 12.90
CA ILE A 18 -22.47 -37.01 12.04
C ILE A 18 -22.58 -35.66 12.76
N SER A 19 -22.92 -35.66 14.05
CA SER A 19 -23.02 -34.45 14.86
C SER A 19 -21.68 -33.74 15.02
N LEU A 20 -20.59 -34.49 15.24
CA LEU A 20 -19.23 -33.96 15.32
C LEU A 20 -18.74 -33.39 13.98
N LEU A 21 -19.03 -34.06 12.87
CA LEU A 21 -18.75 -33.56 11.52
C LEU A 21 -19.55 -32.29 11.21
N GLY A 22 -20.82 -32.25 11.62
CA GLY A 22 -21.66 -31.05 11.51
C GLY A 22 -21.08 -29.87 12.28
N LEU A 23 -20.70 -30.08 13.54
CA LEU A 23 -20.08 -29.05 14.38
C LEU A 23 -18.74 -28.57 13.81
N ALA A 24 -17.89 -29.49 13.35
CA ALA A 24 -16.63 -29.15 12.70
C ALA A 24 -16.85 -28.30 11.43
N ASN A 25 -17.83 -28.67 10.60
CA ASN A 25 -18.20 -27.90 9.43
C ASN A 25 -18.73 -26.50 9.80
N THR A 26 -19.58 -26.38 10.81
CA THR A 26 -20.08 -25.08 11.30
C THR A 26 -18.94 -24.19 11.79
N ILE A 27 -17.95 -24.75 12.51
CA ILE A 27 -16.76 -23.99 12.94
C ILE A 27 -15.95 -23.52 11.72
N ILE A 28 -15.74 -24.39 10.73
CA ILE A 28 -14.99 -24.04 9.52
C ILE A 28 -15.72 -22.94 8.73
N GLN A 29 -17.02 -23.11 8.50
CA GLN A 29 -17.84 -22.11 7.80
C GLN A 29 -17.88 -20.78 8.55
N GLY A 30 -17.97 -20.81 9.89
CA GLY A 30 -17.90 -19.60 10.72
C GLY A 30 -16.57 -18.85 10.55
N LYS A 31 -15.44 -19.57 10.50
CA LYS A 31 -14.12 -18.97 10.24
C LYS A 31 -14.01 -18.39 8.83
N ILE A 32 -14.54 -19.09 7.82
CA ILE A 32 -14.55 -18.62 6.43
C ILE A 32 -15.40 -17.37 6.29
N ASN A 33 -16.62 -17.37 6.84
CA ASN A 33 -17.52 -16.22 6.81
C ASN A 33 -16.91 -15.00 7.49
N ARG A 34 -16.33 -15.17 8.70
CA ARG A 34 -15.65 -14.07 9.39
C ARG A 34 -14.46 -13.52 8.60
N ARG A 35 -13.71 -14.39 7.92
CA ARG A 35 -12.62 -13.96 7.03
C ARG A 35 -13.16 -13.18 5.84
N ASN A 36 -14.24 -13.63 5.22
CA ASN A 36 -14.86 -12.98 4.06
C ASN A 36 -15.45 -11.61 4.44
N GLU A 37 -16.13 -11.51 5.58
CA GLU A 37 -16.61 -10.23 6.11
C GLU A 37 -15.46 -9.26 6.37
N ARG A 38 -14.40 -9.73 7.03
CA ARG A 38 -13.19 -8.92 7.22
C ARG A 38 -12.62 -8.45 5.88
N LEU A 39 -12.51 -9.33 4.89
CA LEU A 39 -11.99 -8.97 3.57
C LEU A 39 -12.86 -7.91 2.89
N LYS A 40 -14.20 -8.05 2.92
CA LYS A 40 -15.15 -7.06 2.41
C LYS A 40 -14.98 -5.70 3.10
N VAL A 41 -14.78 -5.69 4.42
CA VAL A 41 -14.60 -4.46 5.18
C VAL A 41 -13.36 -3.69 4.71
N TYR A 42 -12.24 -4.38 4.51
CA TYR A 42 -11.00 -3.74 4.05
C TYR A 42 -11.07 -3.36 2.58
N ASP A 43 -11.64 -4.22 1.73
CA ASP A 43 -11.78 -3.99 0.29
C ASP A 43 -12.50 -2.67 0.01
N LYS A 44 -13.58 -2.39 0.76
CA LYS A 44 -14.37 -1.17 0.63
C LYS A 44 -13.57 0.13 0.79
N ILE A 45 -12.51 0.14 1.60
CA ILE A 45 -11.70 1.34 1.85
C ILE A 45 -10.30 1.26 1.24
N PHE A 46 -9.86 0.10 0.76
CA PHE A 46 -8.47 -0.11 0.35
C PHE A 46 -8.01 0.84 -0.76
N HIS A 47 -8.82 1.01 -1.81
CA HIS A 47 -8.50 1.93 -2.89
C HIS A 47 -8.46 3.38 -2.43
N GLU A 48 -9.42 3.81 -1.61
CA GLU A 48 -9.44 5.17 -1.08
C GLU A 48 -8.24 5.45 -0.16
N VAL A 49 -7.84 4.46 0.67
CA VAL A 49 -6.64 4.53 1.50
C VAL A 49 -5.39 4.67 0.63
N CYS A 50 -5.29 3.92 -0.48
CA CYS A 50 -4.16 4.04 -1.40
C CYS A 50 -4.13 5.40 -2.09
N GLU A 51 -5.28 5.94 -2.50
CA GLU A 51 -5.37 7.27 -3.10
C GLU A 51 -4.96 8.37 -2.13
N ILE A 52 -5.34 8.27 -0.86
CA ILE A 52 -4.90 9.22 0.19
C ILE A 52 -3.37 9.13 0.40
N LEU A 53 -2.85 7.91 0.57
CA LEU A 53 -1.41 7.70 0.81
C LEU A 53 -0.53 8.07 -0.38
N LEU A 54 -1.10 8.09 -1.60
CA LEU A 54 -0.40 8.43 -2.84
C LEU A 54 -0.87 9.78 -3.41
N TYR A 55 -1.52 10.62 -2.61
CA TYR A 55 -2.13 11.85 -3.10
C TYR A 55 -1.11 12.77 -3.78
N ASP A 56 0.00 13.08 -3.11
CA ASP A 56 1.06 13.92 -3.67
C ASP A 56 1.79 13.26 -4.84
N TYR A 57 1.97 11.94 -4.78
CA TYR A 57 2.52 11.19 -5.91
C TYR A 57 1.66 11.39 -7.15
N ASN A 58 0.35 11.15 -7.03
CA ASN A 58 -0.61 11.25 -8.12
C ASN A 58 -0.70 12.69 -8.66
N ARG A 59 -0.69 13.69 -7.76
CA ARG A 59 -0.71 15.11 -8.13
C ARG A 59 0.56 15.51 -8.88
N ASN A 60 1.73 15.05 -8.43
CA ASN A 60 2.99 15.40 -9.07
C ASN A 60 3.26 14.59 -10.34
N SER A 61 2.82 13.33 -10.41
CA SER A 61 2.97 12.49 -11.61
C SER A 61 2.14 12.98 -12.79
N GLN A 62 1.09 13.76 -12.54
CA GLN A 62 0.30 14.41 -13.60
C GLN A 62 0.98 15.63 -14.22
N LYS A 63 2.08 16.14 -13.62
CA LYS A 63 2.83 17.27 -14.18
C LYS A 63 3.59 16.82 -15.42
N LYS A 64 3.20 17.35 -16.57
CA LYS A 64 3.89 17.15 -17.84
C LYS A 64 5.30 17.72 -17.78
N TYR A 65 6.24 17.05 -18.45
CA TYR A 65 7.56 17.58 -18.68
C TYR A 65 7.45 18.80 -19.60
N THR A 66 8.25 19.83 -19.31
CA THR A 66 8.30 21.09 -20.06
C THR A 66 9.74 21.40 -20.44
N SER A 67 9.98 21.73 -21.71
CA SER A 67 11.31 22.08 -22.22
C SER A 67 11.20 23.20 -23.26
N HIS A 68 12.32 23.91 -23.47
CA HIS A 68 12.43 24.87 -24.58
C HIS A 68 12.43 24.15 -25.92
N ASP A 69 12.97 22.92 -25.95
CA ASP A 69 12.87 22.03 -27.11
C ASP A 69 11.51 21.31 -27.09
N LYS A 70 10.63 21.69 -28.02
CA LYS A 70 9.28 21.14 -28.13
C LYS A 70 9.25 19.70 -28.65
N LEU A 71 10.23 19.29 -29.44
CA LEU A 71 10.36 17.89 -29.87
C LEU A 71 10.74 17.00 -28.69
N MET A 72 11.72 17.44 -27.89
CA MET A 72 12.08 16.75 -26.65
C MET A 72 10.92 16.74 -25.64
N GLU A 73 10.22 17.87 -25.49
CA GLU A 73 9.03 17.98 -24.62
C GLU A 73 7.96 16.94 -24.99
N GLN A 74 7.62 16.85 -26.27
CA GLN A 74 6.62 15.90 -26.76
C GLN A 74 7.08 14.45 -26.60
N ALA A 75 8.34 14.14 -26.96
CA ALA A 75 8.88 12.79 -26.88
C ALA A 75 8.97 12.27 -25.44
N VAL A 76 9.39 13.11 -24.48
CA VAL A 76 9.44 12.75 -23.05
C VAL A 76 8.03 12.52 -22.50
N ASN A 77 7.05 13.35 -22.86
CA ASN A 77 5.67 13.18 -22.44
C ASN A 77 5.01 11.94 -23.08
N GLN A 78 5.34 11.60 -24.33
CA GLN A 78 4.93 10.34 -24.94
C GLN A 78 5.54 9.14 -24.22
N TYR A 79 6.85 9.18 -23.96
CA TYR A 79 7.55 8.13 -23.23
C TYR A 79 6.95 7.89 -21.83
N ALA A 80 6.57 8.96 -21.13
CA ALA A 80 5.92 8.89 -19.82
C ALA A 80 4.57 8.15 -19.84
N ASN A 81 3.84 8.19 -20.96
CA ASN A 81 2.53 7.54 -21.14
C ASN A 81 2.63 6.09 -21.64
N LEU A 82 3.82 5.63 -22.03
CA LEU A 82 4.03 4.25 -22.49
C LEU A 82 3.84 3.24 -21.37
N HIS A 83 3.44 2.03 -21.73
CA HIS A 83 3.42 0.92 -20.78
C HIS A 83 4.85 0.60 -20.30
N TRP A 84 5.03 0.10 -19.07
CA TRP A 84 6.37 -0.15 -18.50
C TRP A 84 7.24 -1.08 -19.37
N VAL A 85 6.61 -2.02 -20.08
CA VAL A 85 7.29 -2.90 -21.05
C VAL A 85 7.84 -2.07 -22.22
N GLU A 86 7.05 -1.18 -22.78
CA GLU A 86 7.46 -0.29 -23.88
C GLU A 86 8.51 0.72 -23.41
N GLN A 87 8.48 1.13 -22.14
CA GLN A 87 9.54 1.94 -21.55
C GLN A 87 10.87 1.19 -21.46
N MET A 88 10.84 -0.12 -21.18
CA MET A 88 12.02 -0.98 -21.11
C MET A 88 12.63 -1.29 -22.48
N TYR A 89 11.78 -1.56 -23.47
CA TYR A 89 12.21 -1.95 -24.82
C TYR A 89 12.34 -0.78 -25.80
N GLY A 90 11.82 0.39 -25.43
CA GLY A 90 11.79 1.60 -26.25
C GLY A 90 10.56 1.62 -27.20
N PRO A 91 9.94 2.80 -27.40
CA PRO A 91 8.88 2.92 -28.41
C PRO A 91 9.44 2.74 -29.81
N ALA A 92 8.62 2.20 -30.72
CA ALA A 92 9.00 2.06 -32.13
C ALA A 92 9.27 3.41 -32.80
N HIS A 93 8.58 4.47 -32.38
CA HIS A 93 8.71 5.82 -32.92
C HIS A 93 8.21 6.89 -31.94
N TYR A 94 8.73 8.11 -32.05
CA TYR A 94 8.22 9.31 -31.39
C TYR A 94 7.50 10.18 -32.40
N GLU A 95 6.26 10.60 -32.15
CA GLU A 95 5.55 11.42 -33.14
C GLU A 95 6.29 12.72 -33.43
N GLY A 96 6.32 13.12 -34.70
CA GLY A 96 6.98 14.36 -35.13
C GLY A 96 8.49 14.25 -35.32
N THR A 97 9.07 13.05 -35.15
CA THR A 97 10.47 12.78 -35.47
C THR A 97 10.56 12.05 -36.80
N ASN A 98 11.60 12.32 -37.60
CA ASN A 98 12.00 11.46 -38.72
C ASN A 98 13.52 11.38 -38.63
N PHE A 99 14.06 10.19 -38.44
CA PHE A 99 15.49 9.96 -38.36
C PHE A 99 15.96 9.27 -39.62
N ASP A 100 17.04 9.78 -40.21
CA ASP A 100 17.62 9.21 -41.43
C ASP A 100 18.38 7.91 -41.12
N THR A 101 18.81 7.73 -39.86
CA THR A 101 19.53 6.53 -39.40
C THR A 101 18.99 5.96 -38.09
N ASP A 102 19.16 4.64 -37.91
CA ASP A 102 18.85 3.96 -36.65
C ASP A 102 19.72 4.44 -35.48
N GLU A 103 20.96 4.88 -35.75
CA GLU A 103 21.87 5.39 -34.72
C GLU A 103 21.37 6.73 -34.15
N GLU A 104 20.87 7.64 -34.99
CA GLU A 104 20.25 8.89 -34.55
C GLU A 104 18.98 8.64 -33.72
N ARG A 105 18.14 7.68 -34.15
CA ARG A 105 16.96 7.28 -33.39
C ARG A 105 17.34 6.78 -31.99
N MET A 106 18.36 5.94 -31.89
CA MET A 106 18.84 5.41 -30.61
C MET A 106 19.43 6.50 -29.70
N LYS A 107 20.21 7.44 -30.26
CA LYS A 107 20.76 8.59 -29.51
C LYS A 107 19.65 9.51 -28.99
N PHE A 108 18.65 9.80 -29.82
CA PHE A 108 17.49 10.59 -29.42
C PHE A 108 16.68 9.88 -28.33
N HIS A 109 16.39 8.59 -28.51
CA HIS A 109 15.71 7.78 -27.49
C HIS A 109 16.46 7.80 -26.15
N HIS A 110 17.79 7.64 -26.17
CA HIS A 110 18.60 7.70 -24.95
C HIS A 110 18.46 9.05 -24.25
N SER A 111 18.49 10.15 -25.01
CA SER A 111 18.32 11.51 -24.50
C SER A 111 16.92 11.69 -23.86
N VAL A 112 15.87 11.17 -24.51
CA VAL A 112 14.49 11.18 -23.97
C VAL A 112 14.41 10.40 -22.65
N VAL A 113 15.04 9.23 -22.56
CA VAL A 113 15.07 8.41 -21.33
C VAL A 113 15.82 9.13 -20.20
N GLU A 114 16.94 9.78 -20.51
CA GLU A 114 17.70 10.55 -19.53
C GLU A 114 16.91 11.75 -19.00
N GLU A 115 16.30 12.53 -19.89
CA GLU A 115 15.44 13.66 -19.51
C GLU A 115 14.21 13.21 -18.72
N PHE A 116 13.59 12.11 -19.12
CA PHE A 116 12.50 11.50 -18.34
C PHE A 116 12.96 11.07 -16.94
N ARG A 117 14.13 10.45 -16.80
CA ARG A 117 14.68 10.07 -15.49
C ARG A 117 15.00 11.29 -14.62
N LYS A 118 15.50 12.37 -15.21
CA LYS A 118 15.70 13.65 -14.50
C LYS A 118 14.36 14.21 -14.02
N HIS A 119 13.36 14.26 -14.90
CA HIS A 119 11.99 14.70 -14.57
C HIS A 119 11.37 13.86 -13.45
N GLN A 120 11.47 12.54 -13.53
CA GLN A 120 11.01 11.63 -12.47
C GLN A 120 11.75 11.86 -11.17
N LYS A 121 13.08 12.07 -11.19
CA LYS A 121 13.83 12.39 -9.97
C LYS A 121 13.36 13.68 -9.35
N THR A 122 13.03 14.72 -10.13
CA THR A 122 12.46 15.98 -9.61
C THR A 122 11.07 15.77 -9.00
N ILE A 123 10.23 14.95 -9.63
CA ILE A 123 8.92 14.56 -9.07
C ILE A 123 9.09 13.80 -7.75
N LEU A 124 10.09 12.90 -7.67
CA LEU A 124 10.34 12.03 -6.51
C LEU A 124 11.14 12.72 -5.40
N SER A 125 12.02 13.67 -5.71
CA SER A 125 12.81 14.43 -4.73
C SER A 125 11.94 15.33 -3.88
N ASP A 126 10.75 15.65 -4.36
CA ASP A 126 9.79 16.48 -3.65
C ASP A 126 9.05 15.70 -2.54
N PHE A 127 9.31 14.40 -2.34
CA PHE A 127 8.78 13.60 -1.21
C PHE A 127 9.44 13.94 0.13
N SER A 128 9.19 15.15 0.64
CA SER A 128 9.54 15.51 2.02
C SER A 128 8.76 14.65 3.04
N LEU A 129 9.29 14.53 4.26
CA LEU A 129 8.63 13.83 5.38
C LEU A 129 7.17 14.28 5.60
N ILE A 130 6.89 15.58 5.36
CA ILE A 130 5.54 16.17 5.41
C ILE A 130 4.56 15.47 4.47
N LYS A 131 4.98 15.20 3.24
CA LYS A 131 4.12 14.72 2.15
C LYS A 131 3.67 13.27 2.32
N GLN A 132 4.19 12.60 3.35
CA GLN A 132 3.78 11.25 3.72
C GLN A 132 2.55 11.27 4.63
N SER A 133 2.35 12.33 5.40
CA SER A 133 1.25 12.41 6.36
C SER A 133 -0.03 12.91 5.69
N PRO A 134 -1.16 12.20 5.84
CA PRO A 134 -2.44 12.62 5.24
C PRO A 134 -2.95 13.92 5.85
N VAL A 135 -2.51 14.31 7.05
CA VAL A 135 -3.05 15.48 7.74
C VAL A 135 -2.74 16.78 7.00
N PHE A 136 -1.67 16.83 6.21
CA PHE A 136 -1.25 18.02 5.45
C PHE A 136 -2.16 18.41 4.30
N HIS A 137 -3.03 17.50 3.85
CA HIS A 137 -3.93 17.75 2.72
C HIS A 137 -5.37 17.99 3.16
N LEU A 138 -5.64 18.09 4.47
CA LEU A 138 -6.99 18.34 4.99
C LEU A 138 -7.56 19.72 4.64
N ASP A 139 -6.73 20.62 4.13
CA ASP A 139 -7.19 21.93 3.65
C ASP A 139 -7.91 21.80 2.29
N GLU A 140 -7.58 20.76 1.50
CA GLU A 140 -8.23 20.42 0.22
C GLU A 140 -9.57 19.70 0.49
N GLU A 141 -10.69 20.30 0.06
CA GLU A 141 -12.05 19.84 0.41
C GLU A 141 -12.32 18.38 0.04
N LEU A 142 -12.05 18.00 -1.22
CA LEU A 142 -12.27 16.62 -1.69
C LEU A 142 -11.41 15.59 -0.95
N PHE A 143 -10.18 15.97 -0.58
CA PHE A 143 -9.31 15.11 0.21
C PHE A 143 -9.86 14.97 1.63
N ARG A 144 -10.22 16.09 2.26
CA ARG A 144 -10.75 16.15 3.62
C ARG A 144 -12.00 15.29 3.79
N GLU A 145 -12.96 15.42 2.88
CA GLU A 145 -14.18 14.62 2.90
C GLU A 145 -13.88 13.12 2.82
N ARG A 146 -13.01 12.72 1.90
CA ARG A 146 -12.60 11.33 1.73
C ARG A 146 -11.89 10.81 2.97
N PHE A 147 -10.97 11.58 3.53
CA PHE A 147 -10.25 11.23 4.75
C PHE A 147 -11.21 10.96 5.91
N TYR A 148 -12.12 11.88 6.20
CA TYR A 148 -13.08 11.70 7.29
C TYR A 148 -14.04 10.55 7.03
N ARG A 149 -14.47 10.34 5.79
CA ARG A 149 -15.30 9.18 5.42
C ARG A 149 -14.59 7.86 5.73
N ILE A 150 -13.31 7.72 5.39
CA ILE A 150 -12.53 6.51 5.70
C ILE A 150 -12.39 6.35 7.21
N MET A 151 -12.00 7.40 7.92
CA MET A 151 -11.80 7.33 9.38
C MET A 151 -13.08 6.97 10.12
N GLN A 152 -14.23 7.51 9.67
CA GLN A 152 -15.54 7.18 10.19
C GLN A 152 -15.93 5.73 9.87
N TYR A 153 -15.68 5.27 8.64
CA TYR A 153 -15.92 3.87 8.28
C TYR A 153 -15.08 2.89 9.12
N ILE A 154 -13.82 3.23 9.39
CA ILE A 154 -12.95 2.44 10.28
C ILE A 154 -13.54 2.39 11.69
N LYS A 155 -13.95 3.54 12.24
CA LYS A 155 -14.62 3.64 13.55
C LYS A 155 -15.84 2.72 13.63
N ASP A 156 -16.71 2.74 12.63
CA ASP A 156 -17.95 1.96 12.61
C ASP A 156 -17.71 0.45 12.49
N ASN A 157 -16.51 0.04 12.04
CA ASN A 157 -16.16 -1.35 11.77
C ASN A 157 -14.93 -1.84 12.55
N LEU A 158 -14.56 -1.18 13.66
CA LEU A 158 -13.33 -1.46 14.45
C LEU A 158 -13.15 -2.94 14.81
N SER A 159 -14.25 -3.67 15.05
CA SER A 159 -14.26 -5.09 15.41
C SER A 159 -13.67 -6.02 14.33
N PHE A 160 -13.66 -5.59 13.06
CA PHE A 160 -13.07 -6.32 11.94
C PHE A 160 -11.58 -6.03 11.74
N PHE A 161 -11.09 -4.92 12.29
CA PHE A 161 -9.68 -4.54 12.19
C PHE A 161 -8.81 -5.22 13.25
N SER A 162 -7.51 -5.33 12.99
CA SER A 162 -6.56 -5.92 13.93
C SER A 162 -6.41 -5.08 15.20
N PRO A 163 -5.87 -5.65 16.29
CA PRO A 163 -5.54 -4.88 17.49
C PRO A 163 -4.59 -3.70 17.21
N GLN A 164 -3.72 -3.79 16.21
CA GLN A 164 -2.80 -2.71 15.86
C GLN A 164 -3.52 -1.51 15.24
N VAL A 165 -4.42 -1.76 14.29
CA VAL A 165 -5.25 -0.69 13.70
C VAL A 165 -6.13 -0.04 14.77
N ARG A 166 -6.72 -0.82 15.67
CA ARG A 166 -7.52 -0.29 16.78
C ARG A 166 -6.69 0.61 17.69
N LYS A 167 -5.49 0.19 18.07
CA LYS A 167 -4.58 0.97 18.89
C LYS A 167 -4.24 2.32 18.24
N PHE A 168 -3.84 2.31 16.96
CA PHE A 168 -3.54 3.56 16.26
C PHE A 168 -4.79 4.43 16.11
N TRP A 169 -5.95 3.84 15.87
CA TRP A 169 -7.21 4.58 15.83
C TRP A 169 -7.54 5.22 17.19
N GLU A 170 -7.35 4.51 18.30
CA GLU A 170 -7.53 5.07 19.65
C GLU A 170 -6.60 6.27 19.87
N GLU A 171 -5.34 6.20 19.42
CA GLU A 171 -4.40 7.32 19.47
C GLU A 171 -4.89 8.54 18.66
N THR A 172 -5.60 8.33 17.54
CA THR A 172 -6.20 9.46 16.78
C THR A 172 -7.27 10.22 17.55
N THR A 173 -7.85 9.64 18.61
CA THR A 173 -8.83 10.32 19.47
C THR A 173 -8.16 11.23 20.50
N LEU A 174 -6.87 11.03 20.77
CA LEU A 174 -6.09 11.76 21.77
C LEU A 174 -5.35 12.96 21.18
N VAL A 175 -5.19 13.01 19.86
CA VAL A 175 -4.38 14.00 19.15
C VAL A 175 -5.16 14.54 17.96
N SER A 176 -5.20 15.87 17.79
CA SER A 176 -5.83 16.50 16.63
C SER A 176 -4.90 16.48 15.40
N PRO A 177 -5.46 16.54 14.18
CA PRO A 177 -4.64 16.61 12.96
C PRO A 177 -3.71 17.83 12.94
N ASP A 178 -4.17 18.97 13.47
CA ASP A 178 -3.36 20.20 13.54
C ASP A 178 -2.16 20.05 14.46
N LYS A 179 -2.29 19.32 15.57
CA LYS A 179 -1.16 19.03 16.45
C LYS A 179 -0.10 18.20 15.73
N ILE A 180 -0.51 17.20 14.96
CA ILE A 180 0.41 16.42 14.12
C ILE A 180 1.09 17.31 13.07
N LYS A 181 0.33 18.16 12.35
CA LYS A 181 0.91 19.14 11.41
C LYS A 181 2.00 19.98 12.08
N CYS A 182 1.74 20.49 13.29
CA CYS A 182 2.69 21.28 14.06
C CYS A 182 3.96 20.50 14.45
N GLU A 183 3.85 19.22 14.81
CA GLU A 183 5.02 18.37 15.13
C GLU A 183 5.94 18.21 13.92
N TYR A 184 5.37 17.91 12.75
CA TYR A 184 6.11 17.83 11.48
C TYR A 184 6.78 19.15 11.09
N VAL A 185 6.06 20.28 11.20
CA VAL A 185 6.63 21.60 10.90
C VAL A 185 7.75 21.97 11.88
N SER A 186 7.60 21.61 13.15
CA SER A 186 8.62 21.88 14.18
C SER A 186 9.89 21.08 13.90
N LEU A 187 9.75 19.79 13.55
CA LEU A 187 10.87 18.93 13.22
C LEU A 187 11.67 19.45 12.01
N LEU A 188 10.98 19.92 10.97
CA LEU A 188 11.64 20.49 9.80
C LEU A 188 12.36 21.80 10.10
N ARG A 189 11.78 22.68 10.92
CA ARG A 189 12.46 23.92 11.33
C ARG A 189 13.75 23.64 12.08
N VAL A 190 13.75 22.64 12.96
CA VAL A 190 14.97 22.22 13.67
C VAL A 190 16.00 21.67 12.69
N ASN A 191 15.55 20.89 11.70
CA ASN A 191 16.43 20.28 10.71
C ASN A 191 17.08 21.27 9.73
N GLU A 192 16.34 22.29 9.28
CA GLU A 192 16.87 23.38 8.45
C GLU A 192 18.06 24.08 9.11
N ILE A 193 18.09 24.09 10.44
CA ILE A 193 19.14 24.72 11.25
C ILE A 193 20.30 23.75 11.53
N SER A 194 20.06 22.43 11.57
CA SER A 194 21.07 21.44 11.99
C SER A 194 21.89 20.80 10.86
N CYS A 195 21.49 20.93 9.59
CA CYS A 195 22.14 20.28 8.42
C CYS A 195 22.30 18.74 8.53
N GLU A 196 21.67 18.10 9.51
CA GLU A 196 21.69 16.66 9.74
C GLU A 196 20.45 16.00 9.13
N PRO A 197 20.50 14.72 8.71
CA PRO A 197 19.31 14.01 8.26
C PRO A 197 18.28 13.90 9.40
N VAL A 198 16.99 14.05 9.09
CA VAL A 198 15.89 13.86 10.06
C VAL A 198 15.85 12.39 10.48
N GLU A 199 16.32 12.06 11.69
CA GLU A 199 16.23 10.71 12.26
C GLU A 199 15.05 10.53 13.24
N GLU A 200 14.44 11.62 13.71
CA GLU A 200 13.31 11.54 14.64
C GLU A 200 12.02 11.06 13.95
N GLU A 201 11.45 9.98 14.48
CA GLU A 201 10.15 9.46 14.05
C GLU A 201 9.01 10.23 14.74
N ILE A 202 8.11 10.83 13.93
CA ILE A 202 6.87 11.43 14.44
C ILE A 202 5.83 10.33 14.59
N ASN A 203 5.20 10.25 15.77
CA ASN A 203 4.09 9.33 15.97
C ASN A 203 2.81 9.91 15.33
N ASP A 204 2.62 9.65 14.04
CA ASP A 204 1.41 10.01 13.30
C ASP A 204 0.38 8.86 13.34
N PRO A 205 -0.62 8.89 14.24
CA PRO A 205 -1.61 7.82 14.33
C PRO A 205 -2.51 7.75 13.09
N TYR A 206 -2.73 8.86 12.38
CA TYR A 206 -3.56 8.90 11.17
C TYR A 206 -2.87 8.18 10.02
N LEU A 207 -1.59 8.48 9.78
CA LEU A 207 -0.78 7.77 8.81
C LEU A 207 -0.67 6.28 9.17
N ASN A 208 -0.42 5.96 10.44
CA ASN A 208 -0.25 4.60 10.91
C ASN A 208 -1.52 3.74 10.71
N VAL A 209 -2.72 4.29 10.95
CA VAL A 209 -3.99 3.61 10.63
C VAL A 209 -4.04 3.24 9.14
N LEU A 210 -3.81 4.21 8.25
CA LEU A 210 -3.90 4.00 6.80
C LEU A 210 -2.85 3.01 6.29
N LEU A 211 -1.60 3.12 6.75
CA LEU A 211 -0.53 2.20 6.40
C LEU A 211 -0.84 0.77 6.85
N MET A 212 -1.38 0.61 8.07
CA MET A 212 -1.74 -0.70 8.59
C MET A 212 -2.92 -1.31 7.86
N VAL A 213 -3.96 -0.54 7.53
CA VAL A 213 -5.08 -1.02 6.71
C VAL A 213 -4.58 -1.52 5.35
N ARG A 214 -3.73 -0.73 4.67
CA ARG A 214 -3.12 -1.12 3.40
C ARG A 214 -2.29 -2.41 3.52
N LYS A 215 -1.45 -2.50 4.54
CA LYS A 215 -0.59 -3.66 4.79
C LYS A 215 -1.41 -4.92 5.03
N GLU A 216 -2.39 -4.86 5.93
CA GLU A 216 -3.21 -6.01 6.30
C GLU A 216 -4.09 -6.49 5.15
N PHE A 217 -4.63 -5.58 4.31
CA PHE A 217 -5.36 -5.99 3.12
C PHE A 217 -4.48 -6.77 2.14
N ARG A 218 -3.23 -6.33 1.92
CA ARG A 218 -2.24 -7.06 1.11
C ARG A 218 -1.96 -8.43 1.69
N GLU A 219 -1.67 -8.52 2.98
CA GLU A 219 -1.41 -9.80 3.67
C GLU A 219 -2.61 -10.77 3.60
N MET A 220 -3.84 -10.26 3.55
CA MET A 220 -5.04 -11.08 3.37
C MET A 220 -5.18 -11.63 1.95
N ASN A 221 -4.75 -10.86 0.95
CA ASN A 221 -4.81 -11.20 -0.48
C ASN A 221 -3.56 -11.93 -1.01
N ASP A 222 -2.46 -11.97 -0.25
CA ASP A 222 -1.28 -12.75 -0.63
C ASP A 222 -1.63 -14.22 -0.87
N ALA A 223 -1.17 -14.76 -2.00
CA ALA A 223 -1.34 -16.17 -2.33
C ALA A 223 -0.67 -17.05 -1.26
N PRO A 224 -1.21 -18.24 -0.95
CA PRO A 224 -0.64 -19.14 0.06
C PRO A 224 0.85 -19.46 -0.17
N MET A 225 1.26 -19.55 -1.45
CA MET A 225 2.64 -19.77 -1.85
C MET A 225 3.56 -18.58 -1.51
N ASP A 226 3.07 -17.35 -1.62
CA ASP A 226 3.85 -16.15 -1.30
C ASP A 226 4.02 -15.99 0.21
N LYS A 227 3.04 -16.44 1.00
CA LYS A 227 3.16 -16.51 2.47
C LYS A 227 4.27 -17.47 2.91
N ILE A 228 4.40 -18.62 2.25
CA ILE A 228 5.45 -19.60 2.53
C ILE A 228 6.82 -19.05 2.11
N LYS A 229 6.93 -18.48 0.90
CA LYS A 229 8.17 -17.84 0.42
C LYS A 229 8.63 -16.71 1.35
N ASN A 230 7.73 -15.82 1.77
CA ASN A 230 8.05 -14.74 2.70
C ASN A 230 8.50 -15.26 4.07
N LYS A 231 7.93 -16.37 4.55
CA LYS A 231 8.33 -17.00 5.82
C LYS A 231 9.72 -17.61 5.73
N ILE A 232 10.05 -18.28 4.61
CA ILE A 232 11.37 -18.83 4.33
C ILE A 232 12.41 -17.71 4.19
N PHE A 233 12.09 -16.67 3.42
CA PHE A 233 12.97 -15.52 3.20
C PHE A 233 13.29 -14.77 4.51
N ARG A 234 12.28 -14.55 5.36
CA ARG A 234 12.51 -13.94 6.69
C ARG A 234 13.41 -14.83 7.55
N MET A 235 13.20 -16.15 7.57
CA MET A 235 14.08 -17.08 8.28
C MET A 235 15.53 -17.01 7.79
N GLN A 236 15.74 -16.99 6.48
CA GLN A 236 17.08 -16.84 5.88
C GLN A 236 17.73 -15.51 6.27
N SER A 237 16.97 -14.41 6.23
CA SER A 237 17.48 -13.08 6.62
C SER A 237 17.90 -13.01 8.10
N THR A 238 17.15 -13.68 8.98
CA THR A 238 17.46 -13.75 10.42
C THR A 238 18.68 -14.63 10.67
N PHE A 239 18.79 -15.77 9.97
CA PHE A 239 19.98 -16.62 10.01
C PHE A 239 21.23 -15.88 9.52
N HIS A 240 21.10 -15.12 8.44
CA HIS A 240 22.19 -14.33 7.88
C HIS A 240 22.62 -13.18 8.81
N LYS A 241 21.67 -12.55 9.52
CA LYS A 241 21.97 -11.55 10.56
C LYS A 241 22.64 -12.17 11.80
N MET A 242 22.29 -13.40 12.17
CA MET A 242 22.96 -14.11 13.27
C MET A 242 24.38 -14.53 12.91
N LEU A 243 24.63 -14.95 11.67
CA LEU A 243 25.96 -15.33 11.19
C LEU A 243 26.92 -14.14 11.03
N ARG A 244 26.40 -12.92 10.80
CA ARG A 244 27.20 -11.68 10.74
C ARG A 244 27.54 -11.07 12.10
N LYS A 245 26.98 -11.59 13.21
CA LYS A 245 27.26 -11.13 14.58
C LYS A 245 28.26 -12.02 15.34
N ARG A 246 28.94 -12.93 14.65
CA ARG A 246 30.13 -13.67 15.12
C ARG A 246 31.33 -13.21 14.32
#